data_AF-A0AB34HV23-F1
#
_entry.id   AF-A0AB34HV23-F1
#
_cell.length_a   1.000
_cell.length_b   1.000
_cell.length_c   1.000
_cell.angle_alpha   90.00
_cell.angle_beta   90.00
_cell.angle_gamma   90.00
#
_symmetry.space_group_name_H-M   'P 1'
#
loop_
_entity.id
_entity.type
_entity.pdbx_description
1 polymer ?
#
loop_
_entity_poly.entity_id
_entity_poly.type
_entity_poly.pdbx_seq_one_letter_code
_entity_poly.pdbx_strand_id
1 'polypeptide(L)'
;MLGILGDVNAIMDPEIHAQVFDYLCELWQNLAKATMLTDKYKQGKLHAYKLICNTMKRRQDVSPNRDFLTHFYNIMHCGLLHIDQELIIKTVLSSARDEPSGPARCVALCSLGIWICEELVHESHHPQIKEALNVICVSLKCFFVFVFFLLLLQFTNKTVAHVACNMLHMLVHYVPRLQIYQPDSPLKIIQILIATITHLLPSTEASSYELDKRLVVSLLLCLLDWIMALPLKTLLQPVHATGAENDKIEKSVLNCIYKVLHGCVYGSQCFSNPRYFPLSLSDLASVDYDPFMHLESLKEPEPLHSPDSERSSKLQPVTEVKTQMQQGLISIAARTVITHLVNHLGHYPMSGGPAMLTSQVCENHDNHYSESTELSPELFESPNIQFFVLNNTTLVSCIQIRSEESIPGGGLSAGLASANSNVRIIVRDLSGKYSWDSAILYGPPLVSGLSEPTSLILSLSHQEKPEEPSTSHECLEDITVKDGVSLQFRRRFRETVPTWDTIRDEEDVLDELLQYLGVTSPECLQRTGVSLNIPAPQPVCISEKQENDVINAILKQHTEEKEFVEKHFNDLNMKAVEQDEPTPQKPQSAFYYCRLLLSILGMNSWDKRRSFHLLKKNEKLLRELRNLDSRQW
;
A
#
# COMPACT_ATOMS: atom_id res chain seq x y z
N MET A 1 -12.68 49.55 27.03
CA MET A 1 -11.34 49.67 27.65
C MET A 1 -10.25 49.01 26.83
N LEU A 2 -10.22 47.68 26.63
CA LEU A 2 -9.18 47.01 25.82
C LEU A 2 -9.05 47.56 24.38
N GLY A 3 -10.15 47.91 23.71
CA GLY A 3 -10.14 48.54 22.38
C GLY A 3 -9.59 49.98 22.34
N ILE A 4 -9.45 50.65 23.49
CA ILE A 4 -9.00 52.06 23.60
C ILE A 4 -7.46 52.13 23.74
N LEU A 5 -6.82 51.05 24.20
CA LEU A 5 -5.38 51.00 24.50
C LEU A 5 -4.46 50.92 23.27
N GLY A 6 -4.99 50.82 22.05
CA GLY A 6 -4.17 50.67 20.85
C GLY A 6 -3.29 49.41 20.87
N ASP A 7 -2.20 49.42 20.11
CA ASP A 7 -1.13 48.42 20.22
C ASP A 7 -0.29 48.74 21.47
N VAL A 8 -0.43 47.93 22.51
CA VAL A 8 0.26 48.12 23.80
C VAL A 8 1.79 48.06 23.61
N ASN A 9 2.26 47.39 22.56
CA ASN A 9 3.68 47.30 22.22
C ASN A 9 4.22 48.60 21.60
N ALA A 10 3.37 49.57 21.25
CA ALA A 10 3.78 50.90 20.79
C ALA A 10 4.05 51.89 21.93
N ILE A 11 3.90 51.46 23.19
CA ILE A 11 4.21 52.28 24.36
C ILE A 11 5.74 52.36 24.51
N MET A 12 6.30 53.52 24.17
CA MET A 12 7.75 53.79 24.23
C MET A 12 8.33 53.87 25.64
N ASP A 13 7.49 54.15 26.64
CA ASP A 13 7.91 54.30 28.03
C ASP A 13 7.87 52.94 28.75
N PRO A 14 9.01 52.40 29.21
CA PRO A 14 9.10 51.08 29.83
C PRO A 14 8.37 50.99 31.18
N GLU A 15 8.24 52.08 31.94
CA GLU A 15 7.51 52.07 33.22
C GLU A 15 6.00 52.00 32.99
N ILE A 16 5.50 52.78 32.02
CA ILE A 16 4.08 52.75 31.62
C ILE A 16 3.76 51.41 30.97
N HIS A 17 4.65 50.89 30.13
CA HIS A 17 4.50 49.58 29.50
C HIS A 17 4.39 48.47 30.55
N ALA A 18 5.26 48.46 31.57
CA ALA A 18 5.21 47.50 32.67
C ALA A 18 3.90 47.59 33.46
N GLN A 19 3.46 48.81 33.83
CA GLN A 19 2.19 49.01 34.54
C GLN A 19 0.98 48.53 33.74
N VAL A 20 0.94 48.81 32.43
CA VAL A 20 -0.15 48.34 31.56
C VAL A 20 -0.17 46.81 31.47
N PHE A 21 0.99 46.17 31.42
CA PHE A 21 1.09 44.71 31.44
C PHE A 21 0.61 44.10 32.77
N ASP A 22 0.97 44.69 33.90
CA ASP A 22 0.49 44.25 35.22
C ASP A 22 -1.04 44.34 35.31
N TYR A 23 -1.63 45.45 34.83
CA TYR A 23 -3.08 45.59 34.76
C TYR A 23 -3.75 44.59 33.81
N LEU A 24 -3.10 44.22 32.70
CA LEU A 24 -3.60 43.17 31.80
C LEU A 24 -3.56 41.79 32.46
N CYS A 25 -2.52 41.49 33.25
CA CYS A 25 -2.42 40.27 34.04
C CYS A 25 -3.50 40.20 35.13
N GLU A 26 -3.75 41.30 35.86
CA GLU A 26 -4.85 41.38 36.82
C GLU A 26 -6.22 41.25 36.14
N LEU A 27 -6.41 41.90 34.99
CA LEU A 27 -7.64 41.79 34.20
C LEU A 27 -7.89 40.34 33.77
N TRP A 28 -6.85 39.64 33.32
CA TRP A 28 -6.94 38.22 32.97
C TRP A 28 -7.38 37.36 34.16
N GLN A 29 -6.77 37.54 35.33
CA GLN A 29 -7.16 36.82 36.54
C GLN A 29 -8.60 37.13 36.96
N ASN A 30 -9.05 38.38 36.80
CA ASN A 30 -10.42 38.77 37.09
C ASN A 30 -11.42 38.17 36.09
N LEU A 31 -11.07 38.11 34.81
CA LEU A 31 -11.88 37.44 33.79
C LEU A 31 -11.96 35.93 34.04
N ALA A 32 -10.84 35.29 34.42
CA ALA A 32 -10.80 33.87 34.78
C ALA A 32 -11.64 33.56 36.03
N LYS A 33 -11.70 34.45 37.02
CA LYS A 33 -12.62 34.32 38.16
C LYS A 33 -14.08 34.53 37.72
N ALA A 34 -14.32 35.43 36.77
CA ALA A 34 -15.65 35.72 36.24
C ALA A 34 -16.27 34.53 35.47
N THR A 35 -15.45 33.67 34.85
CA THR A 35 -15.95 32.44 34.22
C THR A 35 -16.44 31.39 35.23
N MET A 36 -15.96 31.46 36.48
CA MET A 36 -16.32 30.56 37.59
C MET A 36 -17.50 31.06 38.45
N LEU A 37 -18.17 32.15 38.06
CA LEU A 37 -19.32 32.68 38.81
C LEU A 37 -20.50 31.68 38.86
N THR A 38 -21.52 31.95 39.67
CA THR A 38 -22.76 31.14 39.67
C THR A 38 -23.61 31.42 38.42
N ASP A 39 -24.50 30.50 38.02
CA ASP A 39 -25.33 30.63 36.81
C ASP A 39 -26.28 31.84 36.81
N LYS A 40 -26.50 32.48 37.97
CA LYS A 40 -27.19 33.77 38.08
C LYS A 40 -26.54 34.88 37.24
N TYR A 41 -25.24 34.79 36.95
CA TYR A 41 -24.48 35.76 36.16
C TYR A 41 -24.11 35.25 34.76
N LYS A 42 -25.01 34.46 34.14
CA LYS A 42 -24.82 33.85 32.80
C LYS A 42 -24.29 34.83 31.74
N GLN A 43 -24.88 36.01 31.59
CA GLN A 43 -24.39 37.00 30.62
C GLN A 43 -22.98 37.51 30.93
N GLY A 44 -22.64 37.65 32.21
CA GLY A 44 -21.30 38.04 32.66
C GLY A 44 -20.25 36.98 32.36
N LYS A 45 -20.58 35.69 32.58
CA LYS A 45 -19.74 34.55 32.19
C LYS A 45 -19.44 34.55 30.69
N LEU A 46 -20.48 34.67 29.87
CA LEU A 46 -20.33 34.68 28.41
C LEU A 46 -19.50 35.87 27.91
N HIS A 47 -19.66 37.04 28.51
CA HIS A 47 -18.80 38.19 28.21
C HIS A 47 -17.36 37.96 28.66
N ALA A 48 -17.14 37.31 29.81
CA ALA A 48 -15.80 36.94 30.27
C ALA A 48 -15.13 35.96 29.30
N TYR A 49 -15.81 34.90 28.89
CA TYR A 49 -15.30 33.96 27.86
C TYR A 49 -14.99 34.68 26.55
N LYS A 50 -15.90 35.54 26.06
CA LYS A 50 -15.67 36.33 24.83
C LYS A 50 -14.45 37.24 24.96
N LEU A 51 -14.26 37.89 26.10
CA LEU A 51 -13.11 38.75 26.36
C LEU A 51 -11.81 37.96 26.47
N ILE A 52 -11.81 36.82 27.17
CA ILE A 52 -10.67 35.90 27.27
C ILE A 52 -10.25 35.42 25.87
N CYS A 53 -11.19 34.94 25.07
CA CYS A 53 -10.95 34.58 23.67
C CYS A 53 -10.38 35.76 22.88
N ASN A 54 -10.97 36.95 22.98
CA ASN A 54 -10.49 38.14 22.29
C ASN A 54 -9.11 38.61 22.77
N THR A 55 -8.73 38.33 24.01
CA THR A 55 -7.41 38.67 24.55
C THR A 55 -6.34 37.72 23.97
N MET A 56 -6.69 36.45 23.77
CA MET A 56 -5.85 35.48 23.06
C MET A 56 -5.80 35.67 21.54
N LYS A 57 -6.80 36.35 20.95
CA LYS A 57 -6.78 36.76 19.54
C LYS A 57 -5.77 37.87 19.27
N ARG A 58 -5.51 38.75 20.25
CA ARG A 58 -4.58 39.87 20.07
C ARG A 58 -3.16 39.39 19.83
N ARG A 59 -2.43 40.12 18.99
CA ARG A 59 -1.01 39.88 18.71
C ARG A 59 -0.22 39.91 20.02
N GLN A 60 0.49 38.83 20.31
CA GLN A 60 1.42 38.70 21.43
C GLN A 60 2.82 38.56 20.83
N ASP A 61 3.70 39.54 21.07
CA ASP A 61 5.07 39.51 20.56
C ASP A 61 5.95 38.50 21.32
N VAL A 62 5.52 38.09 22.52
CA VAL A 62 6.12 37.01 23.33
C VAL A 62 5.11 35.89 23.49
N SER A 63 5.52 34.65 23.25
CA SER A 63 4.66 33.49 23.44
C SER A 63 4.23 33.38 24.91
N PRO A 64 2.95 33.13 25.19
CA PRO A 64 2.46 33.02 26.56
C PRO A 64 3.13 31.84 27.26
N ASN A 65 3.45 32.01 28.55
CA ASN A 65 4.07 30.96 29.36
C ASN A 65 3.18 29.69 29.39
N ARG A 66 3.79 28.51 29.54
CA ARG A 66 3.12 27.21 29.58
C ARG A 66 2.02 27.15 30.65
N ASP A 67 2.25 27.75 31.82
CA ASP A 67 1.26 27.79 32.90
C ASP A 67 0.02 28.61 32.50
N PHE A 68 0.24 29.72 31.80
CA PHE A 68 -0.82 30.58 31.29
C PHE A 68 -1.63 29.87 30.20
N LEU A 69 -0.97 29.19 29.26
CA LEU A 69 -1.64 28.38 28.25
C LEU A 69 -2.45 27.24 28.87
N THR A 70 -1.89 26.54 29.86
CA THR A 70 -2.59 25.47 30.57
C THR A 70 -3.84 26.00 31.26
N HIS A 71 -3.74 27.16 31.91
CA HIS A 71 -4.89 27.80 32.55
C HIS A 71 -5.94 28.26 31.52
N PHE A 72 -5.51 28.82 30.39
CA PHE A 72 -6.40 29.19 29.29
C PHE A 72 -7.15 27.97 28.73
N TYR A 73 -6.46 26.87 28.42
CA TYR A 73 -7.09 25.66 27.91
C TYR A 73 -8.05 25.04 28.93
N ASN A 74 -7.73 25.09 30.23
CA ASN A 74 -8.66 24.67 31.28
C ASN A 74 -9.92 25.54 31.31
N ILE A 75 -9.79 26.86 31.20
CA ILE A 75 -10.95 27.76 31.13
C ILE A 75 -11.78 27.47 29.89
N MET A 76 -11.15 27.33 28.72
CA MET A 76 -11.84 27.00 27.47
C MET A 76 -12.57 25.66 27.57
N HIS A 77 -11.92 24.63 28.10
CA HIS A 77 -12.52 23.32 28.34
C HIS A 77 -13.75 23.43 29.27
N CYS A 78 -13.63 24.12 30.41
CA CYS A 78 -14.77 24.36 31.31
C CYS A 78 -15.90 25.17 30.65
N GLY A 79 -15.58 26.08 29.73
CA GLY A 79 -16.56 26.88 28.99
C GLY A 79 -17.26 26.09 27.90
N LEU A 80 -16.53 25.26 27.16
CA LEU A 80 -17.05 24.40 26.10
C LEU A 80 -17.92 23.27 26.66
N LEU A 81 -17.69 22.86 27.90
CA LEU A 81 -18.53 21.90 28.64
C LEU A 81 -19.76 22.51 29.33
N HIS A 82 -19.93 23.84 29.31
CA HIS A 82 -21.04 24.49 29.99
C HIS A 82 -22.32 24.42 29.14
N ILE A 83 -23.49 24.48 29.80
CA ILE A 83 -24.83 24.42 29.17
C ILE A 83 -25.01 25.46 28.04
N ASP A 84 -24.22 26.54 28.04
CA ASP A 84 -24.26 27.62 27.05
C ASP A 84 -23.09 27.60 26.03
N GLN A 85 -22.60 26.40 25.70
CA GLN A 85 -21.48 26.18 24.79
C GLN A 85 -21.66 26.80 23.39
N GLU A 86 -22.88 26.97 22.89
CA GLU A 86 -23.17 27.39 21.51
C GLU A 86 -22.54 28.76 21.14
N LEU A 87 -22.58 29.75 22.05
CA LEU A 87 -21.99 31.06 21.79
C LEU A 87 -20.45 31.01 21.79
N ILE A 88 -19.88 30.17 22.65
CA ILE A 88 -18.44 29.98 22.76
C ILE A 88 -17.94 29.28 21.50
N ILE A 89 -18.58 28.19 21.08
CA ILE A 89 -18.27 27.45 19.85
C ILE A 89 -18.36 28.37 18.63
N LYS A 90 -19.45 29.14 18.48
CA LYS A 90 -19.59 30.14 17.39
C LYS A 90 -18.46 31.16 17.38
N THR A 91 -18.00 31.58 18.56
CA THR A 91 -16.89 32.53 18.69
C THR A 91 -15.55 31.87 18.33
N VAL A 92 -15.32 30.61 18.73
CA VAL A 92 -14.10 29.87 18.39
C VAL A 92 -14.06 29.54 16.89
N LEU A 93 -15.19 29.15 16.29
CA LEU A 93 -15.33 28.92 14.85
C LEU A 93 -14.98 30.16 14.03
N SER A 94 -15.55 31.33 14.38
CA SER A 94 -15.19 32.58 13.70
C SER A 94 -13.71 32.94 13.90
N SER A 95 -13.13 32.60 15.05
CA SER A 95 -11.69 32.81 15.29
C SER A 95 -10.82 31.89 14.44
N ALA A 96 -11.22 30.62 14.25
CA ALA A 96 -10.49 29.69 13.40
C ALA A 96 -10.55 30.09 11.92
N ARG A 97 -11.60 30.81 11.50
CA ARG A 97 -11.80 31.26 10.11
C ARG A 97 -11.21 32.64 9.80
N ASP A 98 -11.51 33.62 10.66
CA ASP A 98 -11.36 35.04 10.34
C ASP A 98 -10.13 35.68 11.01
N GLU A 99 -9.45 34.99 11.94
CA GLU A 99 -8.37 35.60 12.73
C GLU A 99 -7.06 35.70 11.94
N PRO A 100 -6.50 36.91 11.71
CA PRO A 100 -5.30 37.10 10.89
C PRO A 100 -3.99 36.69 11.59
N SER A 101 -4.01 36.37 12.89
CA SER A 101 -2.86 35.92 13.65
C SER A 101 -2.72 34.38 13.60
N GLY A 102 -1.58 33.89 13.07
CA GLY A 102 -1.31 32.45 12.94
C GLY A 102 -1.37 31.69 14.27
N PRO A 103 -0.66 32.13 15.32
CA PRO A 103 -0.73 31.51 16.65
C PRO A 103 -2.15 31.49 17.24
N ALA A 104 -2.91 32.57 17.09
CA ALA A 104 -4.29 32.63 17.59
C ALA A 104 -5.21 31.64 16.84
N ARG A 105 -5.02 31.50 15.53
CA ARG A 105 -5.74 30.50 14.72
C ARG A 105 -5.38 29.07 15.14
N CYS A 106 -4.12 28.79 15.44
CA CYS A 106 -3.70 27.50 16.01
C CYS A 106 -4.42 27.19 17.33
N VAL A 107 -4.50 28.17 18.24
CA VAL A 107 -5.20 28.01 19.52
C VAL A 107 -6.69 27.73 19.33
N ALA A 108 -7.33 28.42 18.39
CA ALA A 108 -8.73 28.18 18.03
C ALA A 108 -8.94 26.77 17.45
N LEU A 109 -8.08 26.34 16.52
CA LEU A 109 -8.12 24.99 15.93
C LEU A 109 -7.91 23.89 16.98
N CYS A 110 -6.95 24.06 17.88
CA CYS A 110 -6.75 23.14 19.00
C CYS A 110 -8.00 23.04 19.89
N SER A 111 -8.61 24.18 20.19
CA SER A 111 -9.83 24.23 21.01
C SER A 111 -11.01 23.53 20.32
N LEU A 112 -11.16 23.69 19.00
CA LEU A 112 -12.16 22.97 18.21
C LEU A 112 -11.88 21.46 18.17
N GLY A 113 -10.62 21.05 17.98
CA GLY A 113 -10.25 19.64 17.96
C GLY A 113 -10.57 18.92 19.26
N ILE A 114 -10.21 19.53 20.40
CA ILE A 114 -10.52 19.00 21.75
C ILE A 114 -12.04 18.90 21.93
N TRP A 115 -12.77 19.97 21.59
CA TRP A 115 -14.23 19.98 21.68
C TRP A 115 -14.90 18.89 20.84
N ILE A 116 -14.46 18.68 19.58
CA ILE A 116 -15.00 17.60 18.74
C ILE A 116 -14.75 16.24 19.40
N CYS A 117 -13.55 15.98 19.92
CA CYS A 117 -13.26 14.73 20.62
C CYS A 117 -14.18 14.50 21.82
N GLU A 118 -14.40 15.54 22.61
CA GLU A 118 -15.26 15.50 23.80
C GLU A 118 -16.74 15.25 23.44
N GLU A 119 -17.27 15.96 22.45
CA GLU A 119 -18.64 15.75 21.96
C GLU A 119 -18.81 14.35 21.35
N LEU A 120 -17.78 13.82 20.68
CA LEU A 120 -17.78 12.44 20.18
C LEU A 120 -17.77 11.43 21.33
N VAL A 121 -17.09 11.70 22.46
CA VAL A 121 -17.11 10.83 23.65
C VAL A 121 -18.46 10.86 24.34
N HIS A 122 -19.10 12.03 24.42
CA HIS A 122 -20.37 12.24 25.11
C HIS A 122 -21.62 11.93 24.28
N GLU A 123 -21.47 11.68 22.97
CA GLU A 123 -22.56 11.37 22.04
C GLU A 123 -23.70 12.42 22.08
N SER A 124 -23.33 13.68 22.30
CA SER A 124 -24.23 14.84 22.43
C SER A 124 -24.86 15.30 21.11
N HIS A 125 -24.39 14.76 19.97
CA HIS A 125 -24.88 15.03 18.61
C HIS A 125 -24.96 16.51 18.20
N HIS A 126 -24.05 17.36 18.66
CA HIS A 126 -24.11 18.80 18.41
C HIS A 126 -23.99 19.16 16.90
N PRO A 127 -24.88 20.01 16.34
CA PRO A 127 -24.95 20.26 14.88
C PRO A 127 -23.72 20.95 14.28
N GLN A 128 -22.94 21.67 15.10
CA GLN A 128 -21.75 22.40 14.66
C GLN A 128 -20.49 21.53 14.48
N ILE A 129 -20.54 20.23 14.81
CA ILE A 129 -19.40 19.32 14.63
C ILE A 129 -19.00 19.27 13.14
N LYS A 130 -19.98 19.25 12.23
CA LYS A 130 -19.75 19.27 10.78
C LYS A 130 -18.98 20.53 10.34
N GLU A 131 -19.42 21.69 10.81
CA GLU A 131 -18.80 22.97 10.49
C GLU A 131 -17.38 23.04 11.06
N ALA A 132 -17.17 22.59 12.29
CA ALA A 132 -15.86 22.56 12.93
C ALA A 132 -14.87 21.62 12.20
N LEU A 133 -15.32 20.43 11.78
CA LEU A 133 -14.52 19.51 10.96
C LEU A 133 -14.16 20.15 9.61
N ASN A 134 -15.12 20.81 8.96
CA ASN A 134 -14.87 21.53 7.70
C ASN A 134 -13.80 22.63 7.88
N VAL A 135 -13.88 23.42 8.96
CA VAL A 135 -12.87 24.46 9.26
C VAL A 135 -11.48 23.86 9.51
N ILE A 136 -11.36 22.75 10.24
CA ILE A 136 -10.07 22.05 10.45
C ILE A 136 -9.51 21.53 9.12
N CYS A 137 -10.36 20.90 8.30
CA CYS A 137 -9.97 20.38 7.00
C CYS A 137 -9.54 21.48 6.01
N VAL A 138 -10.28 22.59 5.93
CA VAL A 138 -9.94 23.73 5.05
C VAL A 138 -8.69 24.46 5.56
N SER A 139 -8.38 24.39 6.86
CA SER A 139 -7.13 24.95 7.40
C SER A 139 -5.87 24.23 6.89
N LEU A 140 -5.99 22.98 6.40
CA LEU A 140 -4.93 22.33 5.62
C LEU A 140 -4.78 22.91 4.20
N LYS A 141 -5.85 23.53 3.66
CA LYS A 141 -5.96 24.08 2.31
C LYS A 141 -5.44 25.52 2.18
N CYS A 142 -4.87 26.12 3.20
CA CYS A 142 -4.38 27.51 3.11
C CYS A 142 -3.20 27.72 2.13
N PHE A 143 -2.75 26.71 1.37
CA PHE A 143 -1.68 26.80 0.37
C PHE A 143 -2.14 27.01 -1.08
N PHE A 144 -3.43 26.89 -1.39
CA PHE A 144 -3.87 26.60 -2.76
C PHE A 144 -4.31 27.79 -3.61
N VAL A 145 -4.51 28.98 -3.01
CA VAL A 145 -5.15 30.11 -3.71
C VAL A 145 -4.15 30.94 -4.55
N PHE A 146 -2.83 30.74 -4.40
CA PHE A 146 -1.82 31.58 -5.04
C PHE A 146 -0.76 30.80 -5.83
N VAL A 147 -1.19 29.83 -6.64
CA VAL A 147 -0.25 29.06 -7.49
C VAL A 147 0.27 29.87 -8.69
N PHE A 148 -0.20 31.10 -8.95
CA PHE A 148 0.27 31.87 -10.12
C PHE A 148 0.83 33.27 -9.85
N PHE A 149 0.81 33.79 -8.61
CA PHE A 149 1.39 35.11 -8.32
C PHE A 149 2.00 35.14 -6.92
N LEU A 150 3.30 35.47 -6.86
CA LEU A 150 4.17 35.58 -5.69
C LEU A 150 4.78 34.29 -5.12
N LEU A 151 5.92 33.98 -5.72
CA LEU A 151 7.09 33.30 -5.16
C LEU A 151 7.71 34.03 -3.92
N LEU A 152 6.92 34.79 -3.13
CA LEU A 152 7.41 35.70 -2.07
C LEU A 152 6.61 35.67 -0.75
N LEU A 153 5.59 34.82 -0.59
CA LEU A 153 4.77 34.71 0.65
C LEU A 153 5.03 33.39 1.41
N GLN A 154 6.30 33.02 1.58
CA GLN A 154 6.69 31.63 1.84
C GLN A 154 6.68 31.16 3.31
N PHE A 155 6.22 31.94 4.30
CA PHE A 155 6.46 31.62 5.71
C PHE A 155 5.25 31.47 6.65
N THR A 156 4.03 31.84 6.28
CA THR A 156 2.99 32.10 7.30
C THR A 156 1.98 30.97 7.59
N ASN A 157 1.88 29.91 6.78
CA ASN A 157 0.79 28.90 6.93
C ASN A 157 1.20 27.48 7.38
N LYS A 158 2.50 27.16 7.49
CA LYS A 158 2.95 25.78 7.78
C LYS A 158 2.63 25.32 9.20
N THR A 159 2.70 26.23 10.17
CA THR A 159 2.38 25.94 11.58
C THR A 159 0.90 25.66 11.77
N VAL A 160 0.02 26.47 11.16
CA VAL A 160 -1.43 26.27 11.18
C VAL A 160 -1.81 24.95 10.52
N ALA A 161 -1.24 24.64 9.35
CA ALA A 161 -1.46 23.36 8.67
C ALA A 161 -0.95 22.16 9.49
N HIS A 162 0.20 22.30 10.16
CA HIS A 162 0.73 21.26 11.04
C HIS A 162 -0.19 21.03 12.26
N VAL A 163 -0.73 22.10 12.85
CA VAL A 163 -1.70 22.00 13.94
C VAL A 163 -3.00 21.34 13.47
N ALA A 164 -3.53 21.73 12.31
CA ALA A 164 -4.70 21.09 11.72
C ALA A 164 -4.46 19.59 11.44
N CYS A 165 -3.28 19.22 10.93
CA CYS A 165 -2.88 17.82 10.74
C CYS A 165 -2.87 17.05 12.06
N ASN A 166 -2.31 17.63 13.13
CA ASN A 166 -2.30 17.02 14.45
C ASN A 166 -3.72 16.85 15.03
N MET A 167 -4.63 17.80 14.78
CA MET A 167 -6.03 17.69 15.20
C MET A 167 -6.74 16.55 14.47
N LEU A 168 -6.52 16.41 13.15
CA LEU A 168 -7.05 15.26 12.40
C LEU A 168 -6.41 13.95 12.85
N HIS A 169 -5.13 13.94 13.20
CA HIS A 169 -4.45 12.75 13.71
C HIS A 169 -5.07 12.31 15.05
N MET A 170 -5.33 13.25 15.96
CA MET A 170 -6.02 12.97 17.22
C MET A 170 -7.42 12.36 17.01
N LEU A 171 -8.15 12.82 15.98
CA LEU A 171 -9.49 12.31 15.65
C LEU A 171 -9.50 10.85 15.17
N VAL A 172 -8.36 10.28 14.75
CA VAL A 172 -8.25 8.86 14.35
C VAL A 172 -8.72 7.94 15.47
N HIS A 173 -8.41 8.25 16.73
CA HIS A 173 -8.82 7.45 17.88
C HIS A 173 -10.34 7.40 18.11
N TYR A 174 -11.08 8.30 17.46
CA TYR A 174 -12.53 8.44 17.57
C TYR A 174 -13.29 8.03 16.28
N VAL A 175 -12.61 7.40 15.31
CA VAL A 175 -13.20 6.96 14.04
C VAL A 175 -14.51 6.18 14.19
N PRO A 176 -14.64 5.18 15.10
CA PRO A 176 -15.90 4.45 15.24
C PRO A 176 -17.08 5.35 15.62
N ARG A 177 -16.85 6.33 16.50
CA ARG A 177 -17.88 7.29 16.93
C ARG A 177 -18.18 8.33 15.86
N LEU A 178 -17.14 8.77 15.14
CA LEU A 178 -17.28 9.68 14.02
C LEU A 178 -18.09 9.05 12.87
N GLN A 179 -17.93 7.76 12.61
CA GLN A 179 -18.71 7.01 11.61
C GLN A 179 -20.21 6.93 11.95
N ILE A 180 -20.56 6.89 13.24
CA ILE A 180 -21.97 6.91 13.70
C ILE A 180 -22.60 8.28 13.40
N TYR A 181 -21.85 9.36 13.63
CA TYR A 181 -22.35 10.72 13.40
C TYR A 181 -22.40 11.10 11.92
N GLN A 182 -21.31 10.82 11.18
CA GLN A 182 -21.18 11.12 9.76
C GLN A 182 -20.35 10.04 9.05
N PRO A 183 -20.99 9.06 8.40
CA PRO A 183 -20.32 7.86 7.88
C PRO A 183 -19.31 8.18 6.77
N ASP A 184 -19.53 9.24 5.99
CA ASP A 184 -18.68 9.63 4.86
C ASP A 184 -17.47 10.49 5.29
N SER A 185 -17.46 11.00 6.53
CA SER A 185 -16.42 11.94 6.98
C SER A 185 -15.01 11.34 7.03
N PRO A 186 -14.75 10.09 7.50
CA PRO A 186 -13.40 9.52 7.50
C PRO A 186 -12.82 9.37 6.10
N LEU A 187 -13.66 8.92 5.15
CA LEU A 187 -13.27 8.83 3.75
C LEU A 187 -12.94 10.20 3.16
N LYS A 188 -13.73 11.22 3.52
CA LYS A 188 -13.47 12.59 3.07
C LYS A 188 -12.16 13.13 3.61
N ILE A 189 -11.86 12.89 4.89
CA ILE A 189 -10.59 13.28 5.52
C ILE A 189 -9.41 12.65 4.78
N ILE A 190 -9.49 11.35 4.45
CA ILE A 190 -8.46 10.66 3.65
C ILE A 190 -8.29 11.33 2.28
N GLN A 191 -9.38 11.62 1.56
CA GLN A 191 -9.30 12.28 0.25
C GLN A 191 -8.66 13.67 0.35
N ILE A 192 -8.95 14.42 1.42
CA ILE A 192 -8.34 15.74 1.69
C ILE A 192 -6.85 15.60 1.96
N LEU A 193 -6.43 14.64 2.79
CA LEU A 193 -5.00 14.36 3.05
C LEU A 193 -4.24 14.00 1.76
N ILE A 194 -4.82 13.12 0.93
CA ILE A 194 -4.25 12.73 -0.38
C ILE A 194 -4.08 13.96 -1.28
N ALA A 195 -5.11 14.81 -1.39
CA ALA A 195 -5.05 16.01 -2.19
C ALA A 195 -4.01 17.01 -1.64
N THR A 196 -3.96 17.23 -0.33
CA THR A 196 -2.97 18.11 0.31
C THR A 196 -1.54 17.64 0.05
N ILE A 197 -1.24 16.34 0.20
CA ILE A 197 0.09 15.80 -0.08
C ILE A 197 0.45 15.98 -1.57
N THR A 198 -0.48 15.67 -2.49
CA THR A 198 -0.26 15.78 -3.94
C THR A 198 0.18 17.18 -4.37
N HIS A 199 -0.42 18.21 -3.80
CA HIS A 199 -0.15 19.60 -4.18
C HIS A 199 1.03 20.22 -3.40
N LEU A 200 1.31 19.74 -2.18
CA LEU A 200 2.43 20.20 -1.39
C LEU A 200 3.76 19.63 -1.91
N LEU A 201 3.75 18.38 -2.41
CA LEU A 201 4.95 17.64 -2.79
C LEU A 201 5.89 18.40 -3.77
N PRO A 202 5.42 18.98 -4.91
CA PRO A 202 6.31 19.69 -5.85
C PRO A 202 7.07 20.86 -5.22
N SER A 203 6.41 21.60 -4.32
CA SER A 203 7.00 22.74 -3.62
C SER A 203 8.03 22.33 -2.57
N THR A 204 7.79 21.20 -1.90
CA THR A 204 8.66 20.67 -0.84
C THR A 204 9.88 19.92 -1.38
N GLU A 205 9.79 19.36 -2.59
CA GLU A 205 10.95 18.76 -3.26
C GLU A 205 11.97 19.83 -3.69
N ALA A 206 11.48 21.01 -4.09
CA ALA A 206 12.31 22.14 -4.48
C ALA A 206 12.92 22.89 -3.28
N SER A 207 12.37 22.73 -2.06
CA SER A 207 12.82 23.47 -0.89
C SER A 207 13.98 22.79 -0.14
N SER A 208 14.97 23.59 0.25
CA SER A 208 16.13 23.13 1.04
C SER A 208 15.86 23.07 2.54
N TYR A 209 14.68 23.51 3.00
CA TYR A 209 14.36 23.68 4.41
C TYR A 209 13.71 22.43 5.03
N GLU A 210 14.24 21.96 6.16
CA GLU A 210 13.79 20.69 6.77
C GLU A 210 12.36 20.74 7.31
N LEU A 211 11.87 21.89 7.81
CA LEU A 211 10.52 21.96 8.38
C LEU A 211 9.43 21.69 7.34
N ASP A 212 9.70 21.97 6.07
CA ASP A 212 8.77 21.74 4.96
C ASP A 212 8.57 20.25 4.70
N LYS A 213 9.68 19.50 4.79
CA LYS A 213 9.68 18.04 4.67
C LYS A 213 8.99 17.38 5.86
N ARG A 214 9.14 17.94 7.07
CA ARG A 214 8.47 17.44 8.29
C ARG A 214 6.95 17.49 8.17
N LEU A 215 6.37 18.54 7.60
CA LEU A 215 4.92 18.63 7.40
C LEU A 215 4.39 17.49 6.50
N VAL A 216 5.07 17.20 5.39
CA VAL A 216 4.69 16.09 4.50
C VAL A 216 4.82 14.75 5.21
N VAL A 217 5.88 14.55 6.00
CA VAL A 217 6.04 13.34 6.82
C VAL A 217 4.90 13.21 7.84
N SER A 218 4.53 14.28 8.56
CA SER A 218 3.39 14.28 9.48
C SER A 218 2.07 13.93 8.78
N LEU A 219 1.84 14.47 7.57
CA LEU A 219 0.67 14.13 6.75
C LEU A 219 0.65 12.66 6.30
N LEU A 220 1.80 12.10 5.93
CA LEU A 220 1.94 10.70 5.54
C LEU A 220 1.66 9.74 6.71
N LEU A 221 2.14 10.07 7.91
CA LEU A 221 1.87 9.28 9.12
C LEU A 221 0.40 9.40 9.54
N CYS A 222 -0.17 10.61 9.48
CA CYS A 222 -1.60 10.81 9.72
C CYS A 222 -2.44 9.99 8.72
N LEU A 223 -2.10 10.03 7.43
CA LEU A 223 -2.75 9.23 6.39
C LEU A 223 -2.68 7.72 6.69
N LEU A 224 -1.52 7.21 7.12
CA LEU A 224 -1.35 5.81 7.51
C LEU A 224 -2.34 5.40 8.61
N ASP A 225 -2.40 6.17 9.70
CA ASP A 225 -3.26 5.85 10.84
C ASP A 225 -4.74 5.92 10.48
N TRP A 226 -5.16 6.87 9.64
CA TRP A 226 -6.53 6.91 9.09
C TRP A 226 -6.85 5.69 8.22
N ILE A 227 -5.91 5.21 7.40
CA ILE A 227 -6.10 4.01 6.58
C ILE A 227 -6.25 2.77 7.46
N MET A 228 -5.42 2.65 8.49
CA MET A 228 -5.43 1.50 9.41
C MET A 228 -6.65 1.47 10.33
N ALA A 229 -7.27 2.63 10.61
CA ALA A 229 -8.48 2.72 11.41
C ALA A 229 -9.76 2.31 10.65
N LEU A 230 -9.73 2.22 9.31
CA LEU A 230 -10.91 1.92 8.49
C LEU A 230 -10.88 0.50 7.90
N PRO A 231 -12.03 -0.16 7.74
CA PRO A 231 -12.09 -1.48 7.11
C PRO A 231 -11.80 -1.38 5.61
N LEU A 232 -11.15 -2.42 5.05
CA LEU A 232 -10.75 -2.46 3.64
C LEU A 232 -11.93 -2.23 2.67
N LYS A 233 -13.12 -2.70 3.01
CA LYS A 233 -14.35 -2.50 2.19
C LYS A 233 -14.66 -1.02 1.98
N THR A 234 -14.38 -0.17 2.96
CA THR A 234 -14.60 1.29 2.89
C THR A 234 -13.53 1.94 2.01
N LEU A 235 -12.27 1.50 2.11
CA LEU A 235 -11.16 2.01 1.28
C LEU A 235 -11.26 1.62 -0.20
N LEU A 236 -11.96 0.53 -0.50
CA LEU A 236 -12.21 0.05 -1.86
C LEU A 236 -13.39 0.76 -2.55
N GLN A 237 -14.11 1.64 -1.85
CA GLN A 237 -15.23 2.37 -2.45
C GLN A 237 -14.76 3.27 -3.62
N PRO A 238 -15.57 3.39 -4.68
CA PRO A 238 -15.24 4.17 -5.87
C PRO A 238 -15.24 5.67 -5.57
N VAL A 239 -14.27 6.38 -6.13
CA VAL A 239 -14.17 7.85 -6.08
C VAL A 239 -14.86 8.42 -7.32
N HIS A 240 -15.95 9.16 -7.13
CA HIS A 240 -16.64 9.87 -8.20
C HIS A 240 -15.90 11.19 -8.51
N ALA A 241 -14.99 11.17 -9.48
CA ALA A 241 -14.39 12.40 -10.00
C ALA A 241 -15.37 13.08 -10.98
N THR A 242 -15.62 14.37 -10.78
CA THR A 242 -16.70 15.15 -11.42
C THR A 242 -16.43 15.53 -12.89
N GLY A 243 -15.63 14.76 -13.63
CA GLY A 243 -15.25 15.16 -14.99
C GLY A 243 -14.65 14.10 -15.92
N ALA A 244 -14.77 12.80 -15.64
CA ALA A 244 -14.22 11.76 -16.53
C ALA A 244 -15.33 10.82 -17.03
N GLU A 245 -16.13 11.28 -18.00
CA GLU A 245 -17.17 10.45 -18.63
C GLU A 245 -16.65 9.29 -19.51
N ASN A 246 -15.33 9.09 -19.64
CA ASN A 246 -14.79 8.16 -20.66
C ASN A 246 -13.83 7.05 -20.18
N ASP A 247 -13.48 6.94 -18.89
CA ASP A 247 -12.67 5.82 -18.39
C ASP A 247 -13.52 4.91 -17.50
N LYS A 248 -13.90 3.72 -18.02
CA LYS A 248 -14.66 2.65 -17.35
C LYS A 248 -13.95 2.03 -16.11
N ILE A 249 -12.90 2.65 -15.59
CA ILE A 249 -12.15 2.13 -14.45
C ILE A 249 -12.50 3.00 -13.24
N GLU A 250 -13.46 2.55 -12.45
CA GLU A 250 -13.73 3.10 -11.13
C GLU A 250 -12.42 3.10 -10.32
N LYS A 251 -11.91 4.29 -9.97
CA LYS A 251 -10.70 4.42 -9.15
C LYS A 251 -11.14 4.35 -7.68
N SER A 252 -10.68 3.33 -6.96
CA SER A 252 -10.89 3.24 -5.51
C SER A 252 -10.06 4.27 -4.75
N VAL A 253 -10.49 4.65 -3.54
CA VAL A 253 -9.70 5.53 -2.65
C VAL A 253 -8.31 4.93 -2.40
N LEU A 254 -8.23 3.61 -2.22
CA LEU A 254 -6.97 2.89 -2.07
C LEU A 254 -6.02 3.07 -3.27
N ASN A 255 -6.54 3.08 -4.50
CA ASN A 255 -5.73 3.37 -5.69
C ASN A 255 -5.15 4.79 -5.64
N CYS A 256 -5.94 5.78 -5.23
CA CYS A 256 -5.45 7.16 -5.08
C CYS A 256 -4.37 7.29 -4.01
N ILE A 257 -4.49 6.56 -2.89
CA ILE A 257 -3.46 6.48 -1.84
C ILE A 257 -2.15 5.98 -2.43
N TYR A 258 -2.15 4.82 -3.12
CA TYR A 258 -0.94 4.25 -3.69
C TYR A 258 -0.30 5.15 -4.75
N LYS A 259 -1.09 5.87 -5.57
CA LYS A 259 -0.57 6.86 -6.53
C LYS A 259 0.16 8.01 -5.85
N VAL A 260 -0.38 8.55 -4.74
CA VAL A 260 0.29 9.61 -3.98
C VAL A 260 1.57 9.10 -3.31
N LEU A 261 1.52 7.91 -2.69
CA LEU A 261 2.70 7.32 -2.07
C LEU A 261 3.80 7.04 -3.10
N HIS A 262 3.42 6.55 -4.28
CA HIS A 262 4.35 6.39 -5.40
C HIS A 262 4.98 7.73 -5.82
N GLY A 263 4.19 8.80 -5.94
CA GLY A 263 4.70 10.15 -6.17
C GLY A 263 5.69 10.60 -5.08
N CYS A 264 5.40 10.33 -3.80
CA CYS A 264 6.30 10.67 -2.69
C CYS A 264 7.63 9.89 -2.71
N VAL A 265 7.65 8.67 -3.29
CA VAL A 265 8.86 7.84 -3.37
C VAL A 265 9.73 8.21 -4.57
N TYR A 266 9.11 8.39 -5.75
CA TYR A 266 9.80 8.54 -7.03
C TYR A 266 9.86 9.98 -7.53
N GLY A 267 9.11 10.89 -6.92
CA GLY A 267 9.09 12.32 -7.18
C GLY A 267 7.77 12.82 -7.77
N SER A 268 7.49 14.11 -7.55
CA SER A 268 6.24 14.77 -7.96
C SER A 268 6.02 14.87 -9.47
N GLN A 269 7.05 14.67 -10.30
CA GLN A 269 6.93 14.62 -11.77
C GLN A 269 5.97 13.54 -12.27
N CYS A 270 5.69 12.51 -11.47
CA CYS A 270 4.66 11.52 -11.78
C CYS A 270 3.25 12.14 -11.90
N PHE A 271 2.99 13.25 -11.21
CA PHE A 271 1.68 13.93 -11.22
C PHE A 271 1.45 14.77 -12.47
N SER A 272 2.47 15.04 -13.29
CA SER A 272 2.29 15.73 -14.59
C SER A 272 1.46 14.90 -15.58
N ASN A 273 1.35 13.58 -15.36
CA ASN A 273 0.51 12.72 -16.18
C ASN A 273 -0.91 12.64 -15.60
N PRO A 274 -1.96 13.06 -16.34
CA PRO A 274 -3.34 13.06 -15.85
C PRO A 274 -3.86 11.65 -15.48
N ARG A 275 -3.27 10.57 -16.03
CA ARG A 275 -3.63 9.20 -15.65
C ARG A 275 -3.15 8.82 -14.23
N TYR A 276 -2.06 9.43 -13.79
CA TYR A 276 -1.44 9.20 -12.48
C TYR A 276 -1.82 10.26 -11.44
N PHE A 277 -2.48 11.34 -11.85
CA PHE A 277 -3.03 12.33 -10.93
C PHE A 277 -4.16 11.70 -10.09
N PRO A 278 -4.07 11.76 -8.75
CA PRO A 278 -4.93 10.99 -7.85
C PRO A 278 -6.31 11.64 -7.65
N LEU A 279 -6.39 12.95 -7.33
CA LEU A 279 -7.62 13.66 -6.95
C LEU A 279 -7.47 15.18 -7.17
N SER A 280 -8.47 15.81 -7.80
CA SER A 280 -8.54 17.29 -7.91
C SER A 280 -9.29 17.89 -6.72
N LEU A 281 -9.01 19.17 -6.41
CA LEU A 281 -9.71 19.89 -5.34
C LEU A 281 -11.21 20.03 -5.60
N SER A 282 -11.61 20.15 -6.86
CA SER A 282 -13.03 20.26 -7.23
C SER A 282 -13.79 18.98 -6.95
N ASP A 283 -13.13 17.82 -7.06
CA ASP A 283 -13.70 16.50 -6.73
C ASP A 283 -13.92 16.34 -5.21
N LEU A 284 -13.33 17.22 -4.40
CA LEU A 284 -13.57 17.23 -2.96
C LEU A 284 -14.86 17.97 -2.58
N ALA A 285 -15.47 18.77 -3.43
CA ALA A 285 -16.68 19.51 -3.05
C ALA A 285 -17.85 18.55 -2.75
N SER A 286 -18.53 18.77 -1.63
CA SER A 286 -19.71 18.00 -1.22
C SER A 286 -20.63 18.85 -0.35
N VAL A 287 -21.86 18.38 -0.09
CA VAL A 287 -22.85 19.08 0.76
C VAL A 287 -22.29 19.38 2.16
N ASP A 288 -21.43 18.51 2.69
CA ASP A 288 -20.85 18.64 4.02
C ASP A 288 -19.41 19.20 4.04
N TYR A 289 -18.77 19.41 2.89
CA TYR A 289 -17.41 19.95 2.81
C TYR A 289 -17.26 20.89 1.61
N ASP A 290 -16.98 22.16 1.92
CA ASP A 290 -16.70 23.19 0.91
C ASP A 290 -15.20 23.47 0.85
N PRO A 291 -14.48 22.93 -0.15
CA PRO A 291 -13.07 23.23 -0.30
C PRO A 291 -12.83 24.73 -0.58
N PHE A 292 -13.80 25.50 -1.06
CA PHE A 292 -13.62 26.91 -1.44
C PHE A 292 -14.00 27.90 -0.33
N MET A 293 -14.25 27.41 0.89
CA MET A 293 -14.53 28.26 2.04
C MET A 293 -13.39 29.26 2.28
N HIS A 294 -13.74 30.55 2.32
CA HIS A 294 -12.77 31.64 2.47
C HIS A 294 -12.25 31.73 3.92
N LEU A 295 -10.94 31.58 4.07
CA LEU A 295 -10.18 31.89 5.29
C LEU A 295 -9.49 33.25 5.14
N GLU A 296 -9.55 34.09 6.16
CA GLU A 296 -8.89 35.41 6.13
C GLU A 296 -7.37 35.26 5.96
N SER A 297 -6.72 36.13 5.18
CA SER A 297 -5.27 36.10 4.99
C SER A 297 -4.55 36.44 6.30
N LEU A 298 -3.54 35.64 6.68
CA LEU A 298 -2.70 35.95 7.82
C LEU A 298 -1.89 37.23 7.55
N LYS A 299 -1.89 38.16 8.50
CA LYS A 299 -1.09 39.41 8.43
C LYS A 299 0.21 39.20 9.19
N GLU A 300 1.34 39.48 8.56
CA GLU A 300 2.65 39.39 9.20
C GLU A 300 2.87 40.52 10.23
N PRO A 301 3.65 40.25 11.29
CA PRO A 301 4.49 41.26 11.93
C PRO A 301 5.43 41.88 10.90
N GLU A 302 5.41 43.21 10.72
CA GLU A 302 6.55 43.87 10.08
C GLU A 302 7.82 43.48 10.84
N PRO A 303 8.88 42.98 10.16
CA PRO A 303 10.14 42.73 10.82
C PRO A 303 10.65 44.06 11.36
N LEU A 304 10.70 44.20 12.68
CA LEU A 304 11.37 45.32 13.32
C LEU A 304 12.84 45.25 12.90
N HIS A 305 13.20 46.10 11.94
CA HIS A 305 14.59 46.35 11.59
C HIS A 305 15.31 46.87 12.85
N SER A 306 16.08 46.01 13.52
CA SER A 306 17.18 46.48 14.34
C SER A 306 18.29 46.95 13.39
N PRO A 307 18.73 48.22 13.44
CA PRO A 307 19.95 48.60 12.76
C PRO A 307 21.13 47.91 13.46
N ASP A 308 22.14 47.55 12.67
CA ASP A 308 23.47 47.10 13.08
C ASP A 308 23.64 45.63 13.50
N SER A 309 23.97 44.79 12.50
CA SER A 309 25.22 44.01 12.54
C SER A 309 25.58 43.49 11.14
N GLU A 310 25.85 44.41 10.19
CA GLU A 310 26.61 44.09 8.97
C GLU A 310 28.08 43.84 9.31
N ARG A 311 28.39 42.76 10.02
CA ARG A 311 29.77 42.26 10.16
C ARG A 311 29.79 40.84 10.70
N SER A 312 29.42 39.86 9.86
CA SER A 312 30.11 38.57 9.81
C SER A 312 29.45 37.65 8.77
N SER A 313 29.65 37.93 7.48
CA SER A 313 29.35 37.01 6.38
C SER A 313 30.61 36.65 5.59
N LYS A 314 31.69 36.30 6.30
CA LYS A 314 32.89 35.69 5.71
C LYS A 314 33.49 34.62 6.62
N LEU A 315 32.71 33.60 6.93
CA LEU A 315 33.25 32.27 7.21
C LEU A 315 32.38 31.29 6.42
N GLN A 316 32.93 30.77 5.33
CA GLN A 316 32.39 29.58 4.68
C GLN A 316 32.45 28.43 5.70
N PRO A 317 31.35 27.74 6.01
CA PRO A 317 31.46 26.44 6.64
C PRO A 317 32.02 25.47 5.60
N VAL A 318 33.31 25.15 5.75
CA VAL A 318 33.86 23.90 5.23
C VAL A 318 33.24 22.79 6.07
N THR A 319 32.21 22.10 5.57
CA THR A 319 31.86 20.75 6.07
C THR A 319 30.89 20.01 5.16
N GLU A 320 31.41 18.90 4.66
CA GLU A 320 30.79 17.57 4.63
C GLU A 320 29.71 17.26 3.59
N VAL A 321 30.08 16.30 2.76
CA VAL A 321 29.24 15.41 1.94
C VAL A 321 28.19 14.73 2.84
N LYS A 322 27.09 15.44 3.17
CA LYS A 322 25.86 14.90 3.78
C LYS A 322 24.69 14.89 2.76
N THR A 323 25.02 14.91 1.48
CA THR A 323 24.04 15.11 0.40
C THR A 323 23.18 13.88 0.08
N GLN A 324 23.50 12.69 0.59
CA GLN A 324 22.76 11.47 0.22
C GLN A 324 21.59 11.12 1.17
N MET A 325 21.60 11.57 2.43
CA MET A 325 20.53 11.25 3.40
C MET A 325 19.36 12.25 3.36
N GLN A 326 19.62 13.51 2.99
CA GLN A 326 18.62 14.59 3.02
C GLN A 326 17.63 14.59 1.83
N GLN A 327 17.93 13.81 0.77
CA GLN A 327 17.04 13.57 -0.37
C GLN A 327 16.04 12.42 -0.13
N GLY A 328 16.04 11.80 1.05
CA GLY A 328 15.28 10.58 1.32
C GLY A 328 14.12 10.70 2.31
N LEU A 329 13.98 11.74 3.14
CA LEU A 329 13.05 11.70 4.28
C LEU A 329 11.59 11.39 3.90
N ILE A 330 11.06 12.11 2.90
CA ILE A 330 9.69 11.89 2.40
C ILE A 330 9.58 10.52 1.72
N SER A 331 10.58 10.14 0.92
CA SER A 331 10.63 8.84 0.22
C SER A 331 10.71 7.66 1.18
N ILE A 332 11.49 7.77 2.25
CA ILE A 332 11.61 6.78 3.33
C ILE A 332 10.28 6.67 4.07
N ALA A 333 9.70 7.78 4.51
CA ALA A 333 8.40 7.78 5.18
C ALA A 333 7.31 7.15 4.31
N ALA A 334 7.24 7.51 3.02
CA ALA A 334 6.30 6.92 2.09
C ALA A 334 6.54 5.42 1.85
N ARG A 335 7.79 4.95 1.77
CA ARG A 335 8.13 3.52 1.71
C ARG A 335 7.70 2.78 2.97
N THR A 336 7.89 3.38 4.15
CA THR A 336 7.42 2.81 5.42
C THR A 336 5.90 2.67 5.42
N VAL A 337 5.17 3.71 4.98
CA VAL A 337 3.71 3.66 4.83
C VAL A 337 3.31 2.54 3.86
N ILE A 338 3.88 2.47 2.65
CA ILE A 338 3.59 1.41 1.67
C ILE A 338 3.82 0.02 2.28
N THR A 339 4.96 -0.18 2.96
CA THR A 339 5.31 -1.46 3.58
C THR A 339 4.29 -1.86 4.63
N HIS A 340 3.86 -0.92 5.47
CA HIS A 340 2.82 -1.15 6.46
C HIS A 340 1.49 -1.51 5.79
N LEU A 341 1.08 -0.79 4.75
CA LEU A 341 -0.17 -1.08 4.03
C LEU A 341 -0.16 -2.47 3.40
N VAL A 342 0.93 -2.87 2.76
CA VAL A 342 1.07 -4.21 2.16
C VAL A 342 1.01 -5.31 3.23
N ASN A 343 1.60 -5.06 4.41
CA ASN A 343 1.64 -6.03 5.50
C ASN A 343 0.35 -6.15 6.32
N HIS A 344 -0.58 -5.19 6.19
CA HIS A 344 -1.79 -5.17 7.01
C HIS A 344 -3.10 -5.16 6.20
N LEU A 345 -3.10 -4.69 4.95
CA LEU A 345 -4.30 -4.70 4.11
C LEU A 345 -4.41 -6.02 3.34
N GLY A 346 -5.44 -6.80 3.64
CA GLY A 346 -5.78 -7.99 2.86
C GLY A 346 -4.91 -9.21 3.13
N HIS A 347 -4.21 -9.26 4.27
CA HIS A 347 -3.44 -10.43 4.66
C HIS A 347 -4.35 -11.65 4.86
N TYR A 348 -4.12 -12.68 4.04
CA TYR A 348 -4.59 -14.02 4.31
C TYR A 348 -3.73 -14.61 5.44
N PRO A 349 -4.31 -15.24 6.48
CA PRO A 349 -3.53 -15.85 7.54
C PRO A 349 -2.72 -17.00 6.92
N MET A 350 -1.42 -16.79 6.70
CA MET A 350 -0.49 -17.86 6.40
C MET A 350 -0.35 -18.70 7.68
N SER A 351 -0.29 -20.02 7.54
CA SER A 351 -0.27 -21.01 8.63
C SER A 351 0.94 -20.92 9.60
N GLY A 352 1.79 -19.89 9.47
CA GLY A 352 3.09 -19.77 10.14
C GLY A 352 3.18 -18.74 11.29
N GLY A 353 2.06 -18.25 11.82
CA GLY A 353 2.06 -17.34 12.98
C GLY A 353 1.74 -15.87 12.63
N PRO A 354 1.98 -14.91 13.56
CA PRO A 354 1.64 -13.51 13.34
C PRO A 354 2.47 -12.91 12.22
N ALA A 355 1.87 -12.05 11.39
CA ALA A 355 2.60 -11.27 10.40
C ALA A 355 3.60 -10.34 11.11
N MET A 356 4.89 -10.58 10.91
CA MET A 356 5.97 -9.75 11.47
C MET A 356 6.62 -8.93 10.35
N LEU A 357 6.94 -7.66 10.64
CA LEU A 357 7.67 -6.78 9.72
C LEU A 357 9.10 -7.28 9.46
N THR A 358 9.68 -8.01 10.41
CA THR A 358 11.00 -8.64 10.31
C THR A 358 10.92 -10.09 10.75
N SER A 359 11.62 -10.96 10.03
CA SER A 359 11.72 -12.37 10.35
C SER A 359 12.79 -12.59 11.43
N GLN A 360 12.51 -13.48 12.38
CA GLN A 360 13.51 -13.98 13.33
C GLN A 360 14.16 -15.29 12.85
N VAL A 361 13.75 -15.82 11.70
CA VAL A 361 14.27 -17.08 11.15
C VAL A 361 15.75 -16.93 10.81
N CYS A 362 16.56 -17.89 11.23
CA CYS A 362 18.00 -17.95 11.01
C CYS A 362 18.33 -19.15 10.13
N GLU A 363 19.51 -19.12 9.53
CA GLU A 363 19.99 -20.14 8.61
C GLU A 363 20.10 -21.55 9.21
N ASN A 364 20.27 -21.61 10.53
CA ASN A 364 20.41 -22.87 11.25
C ASN A 364 19.05 -23.50 11.58
N HIS A 365 17.95 -22.74 11.53
CA HIS A 365 16.62 -23.29 11.79
C HIS A 365 16.25 -24.28 10.68
N ASP A 366 15.83 -25.48 11.08
CA ASP A 366 15.46 -26.60 10.20
C ASP A 366 16.61 -27.14 9.33
N ASN A 367 17.86 -26.75 9.65
CA ASN A 367 19.06 -27.20 8.95
C ASN A 367 19.62 -28.48 9.58
N HIS A 368 19.51 -29.59 8.84
CA HIS A 368 19.96 -30.91 9.30
C HIS A 368 21.47 -31.06 9.42
N TYR A 369 22.24 -30.11 8.90
CA TYR A 369 23.71 -30.12 8.92
C TYR A 369 24.29 -29.26 10.06
N SER A 370 23.46 -28.56 10.84
CA SER A 370 23.92 -27.74 11.96
C SER A 370 23.02 -27.94 13.16
N GLU A 371 23.60 -28.36 14.29
CA GLU A 371 22.86 -28.47 15.57
C GLU A 371 22.89 -27.17 16.39
N SER A 372 23.66 -26.17 15.94
CA SER A 372 23.84 -24.91 16.66
C SER A 372 22.63 -23.99 16.51
N THR A 373 22.11 -23.47 17.62
CA THR A 373 21.01 -22.49 17.62
C THR A 373 21.44 -21.09 17.18
N GLU A 374 22.74 -20.80 17.17
CA GLU A 374 23.32 -19.51 16.78
C GLU A 374 24.18 -19.59 15.53
N LEU A 375 24.21 -18.51 14.74
CA LEU A 375 25.07 -18.37 13.55
C LEU A 375 26.53 -18.68 13.89
N SER A 376 27.00 -19.87 13.52
CA SER A 376 28.31 -20.42 13.85
C SER A 376 29.14 -20.64 12.57
N PRO A 377 30.46 -20.75 12.65
CA PRO A 377 31.30 -21.06 11.49
C PRO A 377 30.99 -22.44 10.89
N GLU A 378 30.41 -23.37 11.66
CA GLU A 378 29.98 -24.70 11.20
C GLU A 378 28.93 -24.62 10.10
N LEU A 379 28.10 -23.56 10.09
CA LEU A 379 27.15 -23.29 9.01
C LEU A 379 27.83 -23.18 7.64
N PHE A 380 29.10 -22.75 7.59
CA PHE A 380 29.81 -22.63 6.34
C PHE A 380 30.23 -23.97 5.74
N GLU A 381 30.29 -25.02 6.55
CA GLU A 381 30.57 -26.39 6.11
C GLU A 381 29.34 -27.04 5.49
N SER A 382 28.13 -26.51 5.73
CA SER A 382 26.92 -27.13 5.23
C SER A 382 26.78 -27.00 3.70
N PRO A 383 26.51 -28.12 2.98
CA PRO A 383 26.45 -28.14 1.51
C PRO A 383 25.11 -27.64 0.97
N ASN A 384 24.09 -27.52 1.82
CA ASN A 384 22.73 -27.10 1.49
C ASN A 384 22.50 -25.58 1.58
N ILE A 385 23.55 -24.79 1.85
CA ILE A 385 23.46 -23.33 1.96
C ILE A 385 24.45 -22.60 1.08
N GLN A 386 23.99 -21.52 0.45
CA GLN A 386 24.83 -20.55 -0.26
C GLN A 386 24.39 -19.11 0.05
N PHE A 387 25.35 -18.19 0.01
CA PHE A 387 25.16 -16.77 0.30
C PHE A 387 25.43 -15.95 -0.95
N PHE A 388 24.62 -14.93 -1.20
CA PHE A 388 24.70 -14.07 -2.37
C PHE A 388 24.56 -12.59 -1.97
N VAL A 389 25.06 -11.70 -2.83
CA VAL A 389 24.75 -10.27 -2.80
C VAL A 389 23.83 -9.97 -3.97
N LEU A 390 22.75 -9.24 -3.69
CA LEU A 390 21.87 -8.67 -4.69
C LEU A 390 21.97 -7.12 -4.62
N ASN A 391 22.22 -6.48 -5.77
CA ASN A 391 22.21 -5.02 -5.98
C ASN A 391 23.06 -4.19 -4.98
N ASN A 392 24.14 -4.77 -4.42
CA ASN A 392 25.07 -4.18 -3.44
C ASN A 392 24.48 -3.75 -2.08
N THR A 393 23.15 -3.80 -1.92
CA THR A 393 22.44 -3.36 -0.71
C THR A 393 21.76 -4.49 0.03
N THR A 394 21.64 -5.67 -0.59
CA THR A 394 20.89 -6.81 -0.06
C THR A 394 21.77 -8.05 -0.03
N LEU A 395 21.77 -8.76 1.09
CA LEU A 395 22.38 -10.07 1.25
C LEU A 395 21.29 -11.13 1.18
N VAL A 396 21.54 -12.23 0.50
CA VAL A 396 20.58 -13.31 0.30
C VAL A 396 21.21 -14.63 0.69
N SER A 397 20.61 -15.34 1.64
CA SER A 397 20.97 -16.71 2.01
C SER A 397 19.93 -17.65 1.42
N CYS A 398 20.34 -18.60 0.59
CA CYS A 398 19.47 -19.64 0.07
C CYS A 398 19.80 -20.95 0.77
N ILE A 399 18.78 -21.66 1.26
CA ILE A 399 18.93 -22.86 2.08
C ILE A 399 17.94 -23.90 1.61
N GLN A 400 18.39 -25.15 1.47
CA GLN A 400 17.51 -26.28 1.24
C GLN A 400 17.25 -26.99 2.57
N ILE A 401 15.98 -27.02 2.99
CA ILE A 401 15.49 -27.67 4.22
C ILE A 401 14.63 -28.87 3.85
N ARG A 402 14.47 -29.85 4.76
CA ARG A 402 13.57 -30.98 4.49
C ARG A 402 12.11 -30.52 4.58
N SER A 403 11.25 -31.15 3.79
CA SER A 403 9.81 -30.92 3.86
C SER A 403 9.22 -31.58 5.10
N GLU A 404 8.28 -30.91 5.77
CA GLU A 404 7.56 -31.45 6.93
C GLU A 404 6.35 -32.27 6.46
N GLU A 405 6.49 -33.60 6.44
CA GLU A 405 5.49 -34.52 5.88
C GLU A 405 4.28 -34.78 6.79
N SER A 406 4.23 -34.25 8.02
CA SER A 406 3.28 -34.69 9.06
C SER A 406 2.45 -33.60 9.77
N ILE A 407 2.23 -32.44 9.13
CA ILE A 407 1.36 -31.41 9.71
C ILE A 407 -0.12 -31.73 9.36
N PRO A 408 -1.04 -31.81 10.35
CA PRO A 408 -2.47 -31.92 10.06
C PRO A 408 -2.94 -30.70 9.25
N GLY A 409 -3.52 -30.93 8.07
CA GLY A 409 -3.88 -29.87 7.12
C GLY A 409 -2.88 -29.64 5.98
N GLY A 410 -1.80 -30.45 5.91
CA GLY A 410 -0.98 -30.56 4.71
C GLY A 410 0.12 -29.51 4.53
N GLY A 411 0.43 -28.72 5.57
CA GLY A 411 1.59 -27.81 5.59
C GLY A 411 1.63 -26.80 4.43
N LEU A 412 2.84 -26.41 4.01
CA LEU A 412 3.08 -25.50 2.86
C LEU A 412 2.53 -26.05 1.53
N SER A 413 2.37 -27.36 1.40
CA SER A 413 1.87 -28.00 0.19
C SER A 413 0.35 -28.24 0.21
N ALA A 414 -0.36 -27.81 1.26
CA ALA A 414 -1.81 -27.99 1.43
C ALA A 414 -2.30 -29.44 1.18
N GLY A 415 -1.45 -30.44 1.43
CA GLY A 415 -1.76 -31.86 1.23
C GLY A 415 -1.52 -32.37 -0.19
N LEU A 416 -0.98 -31.54 -1.08
CA LEU A 416 -0.55 -31.94 -2.42
C LEU A 416 0.77 -32.71 -2.36
N ALA A 417 0.95 -33.63 -3.31
CA ALA A 417 2.23 -34.30 -3.53
C ALA A 417 3.31 -33.25 -3.81
N SER A 418 4.35 -33.21 -3.00
CA SER A 418 5.42 -32.20 -3.06
C SER A 418 6.79 -32.87 -3.00
N ALA A 419 7.84 -32.10 -3.30
CA ALA A 419 9.20 -32.56 -3.14
C ALA A 419 9.52 -32.82 -1.65
N ASN A 420 10.50 -33.70 -1.40
CA ASN A 420 10.98 -34.03 -0.06
C ASN A 420 11.80 -32.91 0.62
N SER A 421 12.04 -31.80 -0.08
CA SER A 421 12.80 -30.65 0.41
C SER A 421 12.17 -29.36 -0.07
N ASN A 422 12.19 -28.35 0.80
CA ASN A 422 11.75 -26.99 0.52
C ASN A 422 12.96 -26.06 0.43
N VAL A 423 12.77 -24.92 -0.21
CA VAL A 423 13.79 -23.87 -0.30
C VAL A 423 13.40 -22.72 0.58
N ARG A 424 14.27 -22.34 1.50
CA ARG A 424 14.16 -21.13 2.30
C ARG A 424 15.12 -20.07 1.76
N ILE A 425 14.60 -18.87 1.53
CA ILE A 425 15.38 -17.69 1.15
C ILE A 425 15.30 -16.70 2.30
N ILE A 426 16.45 -16.31 2.83
CA ILE A 426 16.57 -15.25 3.85
C ILE A 426 17.22 -14.04 3.18
N VAL A 427 16.52 -12.92 3.11
CA VAL A 427 17.06 -11.65 2.61
C VAL A 427 17.33 -10.71 3.77
N ARG A 428 18.50 -10.08 3.76
CA ARG A 428 18.90 -9.06 4.72
C ARG A 428 19.26 -7.77 4.01
N ASP A 429 18.79 -6.66 4.56
CA ASP A 429 19.20 -5.33 4.15
C ASP A 429 19.28 -4.37 5.35
N LEU A 430 19.38 -3.07 5.09
CA LEU A 430 19.40 -2.06 6.16
C LEU A 430 18.06 -1.93 6.90
N SER A 431 16.96 -2.41 6.32
CA SER A 431 15.62 -2.35 6.90
C SER A 431 15.25 -3.56 7.74
N GLY A 432 15.91 -4.70 7.52
CA GLY A 432 15.80 -5.85 8.41
C GLY A 432 16.11 -7.18 7.74
N LYS A 433 15.60 -8.24 8.37
CA LYS A 433 15.69 -9.63 7.90
C LYS A 433 14.31 -10.10 7.47
N TYR A 434 14.25 -10.78 6.33
CA TYR A 434 13.03 -11.30 5.73
C TYR A 434 13.25 -12.74 5.30
N SER A 435 12.23 -13.60 5.42
CA SER A 435 12.34 -15.01 5.07
C SER A 435 11.14 -15.45 4.23
N TRP A 436 11.40 -16.22 3.19
CA TRP A 436 10.38 -16.83 2.34
C TRP A 436 10.69 -18.31 2.14
N ASP A 437 9.66 -19.13 2.28
CA ASP A 437 9.73 -20.56 2.01
C ASP A 437 9.02 -20.87 0.69
N SER A 438 9.66 -21.68 -0.14
CA SER A 438 9.17 -22.11 -1.44
C SER A 438 9.15 -23.64 -1.48
N ALA A 439 7.99 -24.18 -1.81
CA ALA A 439 7.76 -25.60 -2.03
C ALA A 439 7.34 -25.83 -3.49
N ILE A 440 7.72 -26.98 -4.04
CA ILE A 440 7.26 -27.40 -5.37
C ILE A 440 5.87 -28.00 -5.21
N LEU A 441 4.89 -27.44 -5.90
CA LEU A 441 3.56 -28.03 -6.01
C LEU A 441 3.60 -29.10 -7.10
N TYR A 442 3.08 -30.29 -6.82
CA TYR A 442 3.10 -31.46 -7.71
C TYR A 442 4.50 -32.04 -7.95
N GLY A 443 5.07 -32.61 -6.89
CA GLY A 443 6.30 -33.39 -6.96
C GLY A 443 6.10 -34.79 -7.57
N PRO A 444 7.15 -35.39 -8.17
CA PRO A 444 7.07 -36.76 -8.67
C PRO A 444 6.69 -37.72 -7.51
N PRO A 445 5.87 -38.76 -7.78
CA PRO A 445 5.41 -39.68 -6.74
C PRO A 445 6.61 -40.25 -5.97
N LEU A 446 6.44 -40.37 -4.65
CA LEU A 446 7.47 -40.90 -3.76
C LEU A 446 7.93 -42.27 -4.29
N VAL A 447 9.18 -42.35 -4.72
CA VAL A 447 9.84 -43.63 -5.02
C VAL A 447 10.02 -44.38 -3.69
N SER A 448 8.95 -45.02 -3.25
CA SER A 448 8.91 -46.05 -2.20
C SER A 448 8.96 -47.40 -2.91
N GLY A 449 9.86 -48.26 -2.44
CA GLY A 449 10.41 -49.37 -3.20
C GLY A 449 9.43 -50.44 -3.70
N LEU A 450 9.89 -51.12 -4.75
CA LEU A 450 9.47 -52.43 -5.24
C LEU A 450 7.99 -52.56 -5.68
N SER A 451 7.75 -52.23 -6.95
CA SER A 451 6.93 -53.05 -7.83
C SER A 451 7.69 -53.21 -9.15
N GLU A 452 7.71 -54.43 -9.68
CA GLU A 452 8.40 -54.85 -10.90
C GLU A 452 8.24 -53.85 -12.05
N PRO A 453 9.20 -53.77 -12.99
CA PRO A 453 8.98 -53.02 -14.21
C PRO A 453 7.80 -53.69 -14.92
N THR A 454 6.64 -53.03 -14.91
CA THR A 454 5.58 -53.34 -15.87
C THR A 454 6.20 -52.97 -17.21
N SER A 455 6.86 -53.95 -17.84
CA SER A 455 7.20 -53.89 -19.24
C SER A 455 5.91 -53.54 -19.96
N LEU A 456 5.81 -52.32 -20.47
CA LEU A 456 4.86 -51.95 -21.51
C LEU A 456 5.28 -52.73 -22.75
N ILE A 457 4.98 -54.03 -22.76
CA ILE A 457 5.06 -54.85 -23.95
C ILE A 457 3.91 -54.36 -24.82
N LEU A 458 4.21 -53.46 -25.74
CA LEU A 458 3.43 -53.24 -26.96
C LEU A 458 3.50 -54.52 -27.80
N SER A 459 2.83 -55.59 -27.35
CA SER A 459 2.58 -56.78 -28.16
C SER A 459 1.32 -56.52 -28.97
N LEU A 460 1.53 -55.96 -30.17
CA LEU A 460 0.61 -56.09 -31.30
C LEU A 460 0.46 -57.58 -31.66
N SER A 461 -0.51 -58.26 -31.06
CA SER A 461 -1.03 -59.51 -31.59
C SER A 461 -2.51 -59.35 -31.86
N HIS A 462 -2.84 -59.13 -33.13
CA HIS A 462 -4.17 -59.33 -33.69
C HIS A 462 -4.70 -60.71 -33.26
N GLN A 463 -5.84 -60.73 -32.57
CA GLN A 463 -6.74 -61.88 -32.56
C GLN A 463 -8.16 -61.41 -32.83
N GLU A 464 -8.68 -61.84 -33.99
CA GLU A 464 -10.03 -61.63 -34.45
C GLU A 464 -11.06 -62.49 -33.67
N LYS A 465 -12.29 -61.94 -33.60
CA LYS A 465 -13.64 -62.55 -33.49
C LYS A 465 -14.19 -62.96 -32.10
N PRO A 466 -15.54 -63.07 -31.96
CA PRO A 466 -16.66 -62.30 -32.56
C PRO A 466 -17.73 -61.83 -31.52
N GLU A 467 -18.69 -61.02 -32.00
CA GLU A 467 -19.83 -60.35 -31.33
C GLU A 467 -20.80 -61.24 -30.52
N GLU A 468 -21.50 -60.66 -29.51
CA GLU A 468 -22.98 -60.64 -29.36
C GLU A 468 -23.46 -59.70 -28.20
N PRO A 469 -24.75 -59.28 -28.12
CA PRO A 469 -25.16 -57.88 -27.85
C PRO A 469 -25.98 -57.65 -26.55
N SER A 470 -26.15 -56.38 -26.14
CA SER A 470 -27.34 -55.88 -25.40
C SER A 470 -27.45 -54.34 -25.57
N THR A 471 -28.40 -53.85 -26.37
CA THR A 471 -29.68 -53.19 -25.96
C THR A 471 -29.52 -52.15 -24.84
N SER A 472 -29.96 -50.90 -24.90
CA SER A 472 -30.71 -50.06 -25.83
C SER A 472 -30.93 -48.74 -25.05
N HIS A 473 -30.93 -47.58 -25.70
CA HIS A 473 -31.96 -46.54 -25.53
C HIS A 473 -31.63 -45.37 -26.46
N GLU A 474 -32.30 -45.38 -27.61
CA GLU A 474 -32.45 -44.21 -28.46
C GLU A 474 -33.41 -43.21 -27.80
N CYS A 475 -33.13 -41.92 -28.00
CA CYS A 475 -34.18 -40.93 -28.18
C CYS A 475 -33.76 -40.04 -29.35
N LEU A 476 -34.53 -40.12 -30.43
CA LEU A 476 -34.45 -39.26 -31.62
C LEU A 476 -34.69 -37.80 -31.24
N GLU A 477 -34.00 -36.88 -31.92
CA GLU A 477 -34.71 -35.81 -32.63
C GLU A 477 -33.91 -35.28 -33.83
N ASP A 478 -34.64 -35.31 -34.96
CA ASP A 478 -34.53 -34.83 -36.34
C ASP A 478 -33.31 -34.14 -36.96
N ILE A 479 -33.16 -34.50 -38.24
CA ILE A 479 -32.21 -34.06 -39.27
C ILE A 479 -32.68 -32.76 -39.91
N THR A 480 -31.78 -31.78 -40.10
CA THR A 480 -31.74 -31.01 -41.37
C THR A 480 -30.30 -30.83 -41.84
N VAL A 481 -30.06 -31.31 -43.06
CA VAL A 481 -28.80 -31.26 -43.82
C VAL A 481 -28.57 -29.85 -44.37
N LYS A 482 -27.34 -29.32 -44.27
CA LYS A 482 -26.73 -28.48 -45.32
C LYS A 482 -25.21 -28.42 -45.20
N ASP A 483 -24.59 -28.48 -46.37
CA ASP A 483 -23.18 -28.73 -46.67
C ASP A 483 -22.15 -27.81 -46.01
N GLY A 484 -20.99 -28.40 -45.72
CA GLY A 484 -19.76 -27.74 -45.30
C GLY A 484 -19.02 -28.62 -44.31
N VAL A 485 -17.83 -29.11 -44.67
CA VAL A 485 -16.97 -29.95 -43.82
C VAL A 485 -16.65 -29.19 -42.53
N SER A 486 -17.50 -29.40 -41.54
CA SER A 486 -17.32 -29.00 -40.16
C SER A 486 -16.90 -30.27 -39.44
N LEU A 487 -15.71 -30.26 -38.82
CA LEU A 487 -15.31 -31.27 -37.85
C LEU A 487 -16.47 -31.41 -36.84
N GLN A 488 -17.21 -32.51 -36.95
CA GLN A 488 -18.35 -32.78 -36.09
C GLN A 488 -17.83 -33.04 -34.69
N PHE A 489 -17.77 -31.99 -33.88
CA PHE A 489 -17.65 -32.09 -32.42
C PHE A 489 -18.86 -32.88 -31.90
N ARG A 490 -18.68 -34.18 -31.70
CA ARG A 490 -19.65 -35.05 -31.04
C ARG A 490 -19.67 -34.64 -29.56
N ARG A 491 -20.58 -33.73 -29.21
CA ARG A 491 -20.86 -33.33 -27.83
C ARG A 491 -21.30 -34.55 -27.02
N ARG A 492 -20.36 -35.25 -26.38
CA ARG A 492 -20.64 -36.22 -25.33
C ARG A 492 -20.25 -35.59 -24.01
N PHE A 493 -21.24 -35.36 -23.16
CA PHE A 493 -20.99 -35.05 -21.77
C PHE A 493 -20.37 -36.29 -21.11
N ARG A 494 -19.07 -36.23 -20.76
CA ARG A 494 -18.41 -37.27 -19.98
C ARG A 494 -18.52 -36.93 -18.50
N GLU A 495 -18.96 -37.90 -17.69
CA GLU A 495 -19.03 -37.75 -16.22
C GLU A 495 -17.64 -37.89 -15.56
N THR A 496 -16.72 -38.58 -16.22
CA THR A 496 -15.36 -38.87 -15.72
C THR A 496 -14.28 -38.05 -16.44
N VAL A 497 -13.19 -37.74 -15.72
CA VAL A 497 -12.04 -36.98 -16.26
C VAL A 497 -11.45 -37.72 -17.47
N PRO A 498 -11.34 -37.07 -18.64
CA PRO A 498 -10.69 -37.66 -19.81
C PRO A 498 -9.20 -37.91 -19.49
N THR A 499 -8.81 -39.18 -19.50
CA THR A 499 -7.42 -39.63 -19.31
C THR A 499 -6.89 -40.23 -20.59
N TRP A 500 -5.56 -40.22 -20.77
CA TRP A 500 -4.87 -40.72 -21.96
C TRP A 500 -5.34 -42.12 -22.38
N ASP A 501 -5.64 -43.00 -21.42
CA ASP A 501 -6.08 -44.38 -21.66
C ASP A 501 -7.56 -44.53 -22.06
N THR A 502 -8.37 -43.47 -21.91
CA THR A 502 -9.84 -43.50 -22.09
C THR A 502 -10.34 -42.79 -23.34
N ILE A 503 -9.42 -42.19 -24.09
CA ILE A 503 -9.68 -41.37 -25.27
C ILE A 503 -9.16 -42.15 -26.48
N ARG A 504 -9.88 -42.06 -27.61
CA ARG A 504 -9.48 -42.75 -28.84
C ARG A 504 -8.32 -41.98 -29.48
N ASP A 505 -7.42 -42.68 -30.17
CA ASP A 505 -6.25 -42.06 -30.86
C ASP A 505 -6.60 -40.95 -31.86
N GLU A 506 -7.88 -40.80 -32.24
CA GLU A 506 -8.38 -39.76 -33.15
C GLU A 506 -8.95 -38.51 -32.44
N GLU A 507 -9.10 -38.52 -31.12
CA GLU A 507 -9.68 -37.42 -30.34
C GLU A 507 -8.56 -36.56 -29.69
N ASP A 508 -8.67 -35.23 -29.74
CA ASP A 508 -7.72 -34.34 -29.08
C ASP A 508 -7.96 -34.35 -27.56
N VAL A 509 -7.05 -35.02 -26.85
CA VAL A 509 -7.08 -35.19 -25.40
C VAL A 509 -7.14 -33.85 -24.65
N LEU A 510 -6.44 -32.84 -25.16
CA LEU A 510 -6.41 -31.52 -24.53
C LEU A 510 -7.74 -30.80 -24.74
N ASP A 511 -8.31 -30.88 -25.94
CA ASP A 511 -9.58 -30.23 -26.25
C ASP A 511 -10.73 -30.79 -25.39
N GLU A 512 -10.78 -32.12 -25.27
CA GLU A 512 -11.75 -32.83 -24.41
C GLU A 512 -11.56 -32.49 -22.92
N LEU A 513 -10.32 -32.38 -22.44
CA LEU A 513 -10.03 -32.00 -21.06
C LEU A 513 -10.45 -30.55 -20.77
N LEU A 514 -10.14 -29.62 -21.67
CA LEU A 514 -10.53 -28.22 -21.55
C LEU A 514 -12.06 -28.07 -21.56
N GLN A 515 -12.74 -28.86 -22.39
CA GLN A 515 -14.21 -28.91 -22.41
C GLN A 515 -14.77 -29.45 -21.09
N TYR A 516 -14.25 -30.58 -20.59
CA TYR A 516 -14.65 -31.17 -19.32
C TYR A 516 -14.46 -30.20 -18.15
N LEU A 517 -13.30 -29.53 -18.07
CA LEU A 517 -13.00 -28.54 -17.04
C LEU A 517 -13.93 -27.33 -17.11
N GLY A 518 -14.19 -26.81 -18.31
CA GLY A 518 -15.09 -25.66 -18.48
C GLY A 518 -16.53 -25.94 -18.05
N VAL A 519 -16.94 -27.21 -18.04
CA VAL A 519 -18.29 -27.64 -17.61
C VAL A 519 -18.34 -28.00 -16.13
N THR A 520 -17.33 -28.72 -15.63
CA THR A 520 -17.29 -29.20 -14.24
C THR A 520 -16.80 -28.16 -13.25
N SER A 521 -15.94 -27.22 -13.69
CA SER A 521 -15.25 -26.23 -12.86
C SER A 521 -15.41 -24.82 -13.45
N PRO A 522 -16.61 -24.21 -13.34
CA PRO A 522 -16.89 -22.89 -13.92
C PRO A 522 -16.02 -21.75 -13.37
N GLU A 523 -15.41 -21.93 -12.20
CA GLU A 523 -14.41 -21.02 -11.61
C GLU A 523 -13.10 -20.93 -12.41
N CYS A 524 -12.80 -21.93 -13.24
CA CYS A 524 -11.62 -21.93 -14.11
C CYS A 524 -11.83 -21.11 -15.39
N LEU A 525 -13.07 -20.66 -15.67
CA LEU A 525 -13.39 -19.91 -16.88
C LEU A 525 -12.79 -18.50 -16.83
N GLN A 526 -11.98 -18.15 -17.85
CA GLN A 526 -11.47 -16.78 -18.01
C GLN A 526 -12.59 -15.75 -18.24
N ARG A 527 -13.72 -16.19 -18.82
CA ARG A 527 -14.92 -15.40 -19.06
C ARG A 527 -16.14 -16.28 -18.82
N THR A 528 -17.11 -15.78 -18.05
CA THR A 528 -18.36 -16.48 -17.76
C THR A 528 -19.08 -16.88 -19.04
N GLY A 529 -19.36 -18.18 -19.20
CA GLY A 529 -20.12 -18.72 -20.34
C GLY A 529 -19.31 -18.98 -21.62
N VAL A 530 -18.00 -18.75 -21.63
CA VAL A 530 -17.11 -19.12 -22.75
C VAL A 530 -16.35 -20.38 -22.39
N SER A 531 -16.40 -21.43 -23.22
CA SER A 531 -15.67 -22.66 -22.95
C SER A 531 -14.16 -22.50 -23.12
N LEU A 532 -13.38 -23.29 -22.38
CA LEU A 532 -11.91 -23.20 -22.36
C LEU A 532 -11.25 -23.71 -23.63
N ASN A 533 -11.96 -24.51 -24.43
CA ASN A 533 -11.46 -25.08 -25.68
C ASN A 533 -11.70 -24.19 -26.92
N ILE A 534 -12.22 -22.97 -26.72
CA ILE A 534 -12.37 -22.02 -27.83
C ILE A 534 -11.04 -21.30 -28.04
N PRO A 535 -10.49 -21.27 -29.28
CA PRO A 535 -9.26 -20.54 -29.56
C PRO A 535 -9.44 -19.03 -29.28
N ALA A 536 -8.35 -18.38 -28.89
CA ALA A 536 -8.35 -16.94 -28.68
C ALA A 536 -8.73 -16.19 -29.97
N PRO A 537 -9.44 -15.04 -29.88
CA PRO A 537 -9.76 -14.25 -31.07
C PRO A 537 -8.50 -13.72 -31.75
N GLN A 538 -8.57 -13.55 -33.07
CA GLN A 538 -7.45 -13.04 -33.87
C GLN A 538 -6.87 -11.71 -33.34
N PRO A 539 -5.54 -11.53 -33.37
CA PRO A 539 -4.90 -10.25 -33.04
C PRO A 539 -5.37 -9.12 -33.97
N VAL A 540 -5.55 -7.92 -33.44
CA VAL A 540 -6.09 -6.74 -34.18
C VAL A 540 -5.29 -6.38 -35.44
N CYS A 541 -4.02 -6.78 -35.52
CA CYS A 541 -3.13 -6.50 -36.64
C CYS A 541 -3.17 -7.54 -37.77
N ILE A 542 -3.96 -8.60 -37.64
CA ILE A 542 -4.07 -9.70 -38.63
C ILE A 542 -5.47 -9.67 -39.23
N SER A 543 -5.56 -9.75 -40.56
CA SER A 543 -6.85 -9.89 -41.25
C SER A 543 -7.30 -11.35 -41.30
N GLU A 544 -8.62 -11.59 -41.31
CA GLU A 544 -9.19 -12.94 -41.44
C GLU A 544 -8.65 -13.70 -42.66
N LYS A 545 -8.35 -12.99 -43.75
CA LYS A 545 -7.74 -13.59 -44.94
C LYS A 545 -6.32 -14.11 -44.66
N GLN A 546 -5.50 -13.32 -43.97
CA GLN A 546 -4.13 -13.72 -43.61
C GLN A 546 -4.13 -14.88 -42.62
N GLU A 547 -5.05 -14.89 -41.66
CA GLU A 547 -5.23 -16.01 -40.73
C GLU A 547 -5.59 -17.30 -41.48
N ASN A 548 -6.58 -17.25 -42.38
CA ASN A 548 -6.97 -18.38 -43.20
C ASN A 548 -5.84 -18.87 -44.13
N ASP A 549 -5.07 -17.95 -44.70
CA ASP A 549 -3.91 -18.30 -45.54
C ASP A 549 -2.84 -19.05 -44.72
N VAL A 550 -2.59 -18.65 -43.47
CA VAL A 550 -1.67 -19.34 -42.54
C VAL A 550 -2.22 -20.71 -42.13
N ILE A 551 -3.51 -20.82 -41.78
CA ILE A 551 -4.16 -22.09 -41.44
C ILE A 551 -4.02 -23.07 -42.61
N ASN A 552 -4.34 -22.63 -43.83
CA ASN A 552 -4.23 -23.46 -45.03
C ASN A 552 -2.78 -23.88 -45.32
N ALA A 553 -1.81 -23.00 -45.08
CA ALA A 553 -0.39 -23.33 -45.24
C ALA A 553 0.06 -24.41 -44.24
N ILE A 554 -0.37 -24.32 -42.98
CA ILE A 554 -0.07 -25.31 -41.94
C ILE A 554 -0.73 -26.66 -42.29
N LEU A 555 -2.01 -26.65 -42.68
CA LEU A 555 -2.72 -27.88 -43.07
C LEU A 555 -2.07 -28.54 -44.29
N LYS A 556 -1.66 -27.75 -45.28
CA LYS A 556 -0.94 -28.24 -46.45
C LYS A 556 0.40 -28.87 -46.05
N GLN A 557 1.19 -28.20 -45.21
CA GLN A 557 2.44 -28.74 -44.68
C GLN A 557 2.20 -30.05 -43.93
N HIS A 558 1.18 -30.12 -43.07
CA HIS A 558 0.84 -31.34 -42.34
C HIS A 558 0.48 -32.49 -43.29
N THR A 559 -0.29 -32.24 -44.35
CA THR A 559 -0.59 -33.28 -45.35
C THR A 559 0.65 -33.74 -46.11
N GLU A 560 1.55 -32.83 -46.48
CA GLU A 560 2.80 -33.15 -47.16
C GLU A 560 3.74 -33.96 -46.26
N GLU A 561 3.85 -33.60 -44.98
CA GLU A 561 4.62 -34.33 -43.97
C GLU A 561 4.05 -35.72 -43.72
N LYS A 562 2.72 -35.85 -43.61
CA LYS A 562 2.06 -37.14 -43.44
C LYS A 562 2.32 -38.06 -44.63
N GLU A 563 2.16 -37.56 -45.86
CA GLU A 563 2.49 -38.32 -47.07
C GLU A 563 3.97 -38.70 -47.11
N PHE A 564 4.85 -37.80 -46.68
CA PHE A 564 6.29 -38.06 -46.65
C PHE A 564 6.64 -39.15 -45.64
N VAL A 565 6.06 -39.11 -44.44
CA VAL A 565 6.20 -40.16 -43.43
C VAL A 565 5.68 -41.49 -43.95
N GLU A 566 4.47 -41.55 -44.52
CA GLU A 566 3.89 -42.78 -45.09
C GLU A 566 4.78 -43.39 -46.19
N LYS A 567 5.41 -42.56 -47.03
CA LYS A 567 6.32 -43.01 -48.10
C LYS A 567 7.68 -43.49 -47.57
N HIS A 568 8.21 -42.90 -46.51
CA HIS A 568 9.59 -43.11 -46.05
C HIS A 568 9.70 -43.78 -44.66
N PHE A 569 8.60 -44.20 -44.03
CA PHE A 569 8.64 -44.79 -42.67
C PHE A 569 9.51 -46.06 -42.58
N ASN A 570 9.64 -46.78 -43.70
CA ASN A 570 10.46 -47.99 -43.79
C ASN A 570 11.95 -47.72 -44.01
N ASP A 571 12.34 -46.48 -44.31
CA ASP A 571 13.74 -46.12 -44.56
C ASP A 571 14.56 -46.23 -43.27
N LEU A 572 15.68 -46.95 -43.33
CA LEU A 572 16.59 -47.13 -42.20
C LEU A 572 17.13 -45.80 -41.64
N ASN A 573 17.22 -44.76 -42.47
CA ASN A 573 17.68 -43.44 -42.08
C ASN A 573 16.62 -42.62 -41.32
N MET A 574 15.36 -43.07 -41.32
CA MET A 574 14.22 -42.40 -40.65
C MET A 574 13.79 -43.11 -39.37
N LYS A 575 14.41 -44.25 -39.03
CA LYS A 575 14.16 -44.98 -37.79
C LYS A 575 15.12 -44.50 -36.71
N ALA A 576 14.61 -43.74 -35.74
CA ALA A 576 15.32 -43.50 -34.49
C ALA A 576 15.30 -44.77 -33.63
N VAL A 577 16.35 -44.98 -32.84
CA VAL A 577 16.34 -45.97 -31.76
C VAL A 577 15.28 -45.53 -30.76
N GLU A 578 14.38 -46.44 -30.39
CA GLU A 578 13.38 -46.22 -29.34
C GLU A 578 14.11 -45.81 -28.06
N GLN A 579 13.80 -44.63 -27.54
CA GLN A 579 14.31 -44.18 -26.25
C GLN A 579 13.26 -44.46 -25.21
N ASP A 580 13.60 -45.33 -24.26
CA ASP A 580 12.78 -45.54 -23.07
C ASP A 580 12.68 -44.24 -22.27
N GLU A 581 11.52 -44.02 -21.67
CA GLU A 581 11.30 -42.88 -20.78
C GLU A 581 12.34 -42.90 -19.64
N PRO A 582 13.06 -41.79 -19.38
CA PRO A 582 14.06 -41.76 -18.33
C PRO A 582 13.37 -41.93 -16.97
N THR A 583 13.81 -42.93 -16.19
CA THR A 583 13.27 -43.18 -14.85
C THR A 583 13.46 -41.96 -13.95
N PRO A 584 12.45 -41.53 -13.18
CA PRO A 584 12.58 -40.41 -12.23
C PRO A 584 13.71 -40.67 -11.23
N GLN A 585 14.73 -39.81 -11.22
CA GLN A 585 15.84 -39.89 -10.27
C GLN A 585 15.74 -38.80 -9.20
N LYS A 586 16.02 -39.17 -7.94
CA LYS A 586 16.13 -38.19 -6.86
C LYS A 586 17.37 -37.30 -7.09
N PRO A 587 17.25 -35.97 -6.87
CA PRO A 587 18.39 -35.08 -7.05
C PRO A 587 19.52 -35.41 -6.07
N GLN A 588 20.75 -35.53 -6.59
CA GLN A 588 21.93 -35.91 -5.80
C GLN A 588 22.55 -34.75 -5.00
N SER A 589 22.31 -33.50 -5.40
CA SER A 589 22.89 -32.33 -4.74
C SER A 589 22.01 -31.81 -3.61
N ALA A 590 22.61 -31.56 -2.46
CA ALA A 590 21.98 -30.94 -1.29
C ALA A 590 21.51 -29.48 -1.52
N PHE A 591 21.86 -28.88 -2.66
CA PHE A 591 21.47 -27.51 -3.05
C PHE A 591 20.69 -27.48 -4.38
N TYR A 592 20.17 -28.63 -4.83
CA TYR A 592 19.52 -28.75 -6.14
C TYR A 592 18.30 -27.85 -6.28
N TYR A 593 17.39 -27.86 -5.31
CA TYR A 593 16.13 -27.11 -5.41
C TYR A 593 16.36 -25.60 -5.28
N CYS A 594 17.33 -25.17 -4.48
CA CYS A 594 17.74 -23.77 -4.45
C CYS A 594 18.25 -23.31 -5.82
N ARG A 595 19.09 -24.14 -6.46
CA ARG A 595 19.61 -23.84 -7.81
C ARG A 595 18.48 -23.79 -8.85
N LEU A 596 17.51 -24.70 -8.77
CA LEU A 596 16.34 -24.72 -9.63
C LEU A 596 15.52 -23.43 -9.48
N LEU A 597 15.22 -23.03 -8.24
CA LEU A 597 14.48 -21.79 -7.95
C LEU A 597 15.23 -20.55 -8.46
N LEU A 598 16.53 -20.44 -8.23
CA LEU A 598 17.35 -19.35 -8.75
C LEU A 598 17.37 -19.31 -10.29
N SER A 599 17.29 -20.47 -10.94
CA SER A 599 17.18 -20.57 -12.39
C SER A 599 15.82 -20.07 -12.89
N ILE A 600 14.73 -20.48 -12.24
CA ILE A 600 13.36 -20.05 -12.57
C ILE A 600 13.21 -18.54 -12.40
N LEU A 601 13.79 -17.96 -11.34
CA LEU A 601 13.82 -16.52 -11.10
C LEU A 601 14.73 -15.76 -12.08
N GLY A 602 15.45 -16.46 -12.96
CA GLY A 602 16.40 -15.85 -13.88
C GLY A 602 17.64 -15.26 -13.22
N MET A 603 17.95 -15.59 -11.96
CA MET A 603 19.12 -15.07 -11.25
C MET A 603 20.44 -15.55 -11.85
N ASN A 604 20.40 -16.70 -12.54
CA ASN A 604 21.55 -17.27 -13.27
C ASN A 604 21.71 -16.69 -14.70
N SER A 605 20.80 -15.80 -15.14
CA SER A 605 20.86 -15.18 -16.46
C SER A 605 22.07 -14.24 -16.61
N TRP A 606 22.49 -14.02 -17.85
CA TRP A 606 23.58 -13.11 -18.17
C TRP A 606 23.30 -11.66 -17.74
N ASP A 607 22.04 -11.23 -17.80
CA ASP A 607 21.62 -9.88 -17.44
C ASP A 607 21.82 -9.58 -15.94
N LYS A 608 21.63 -10.60 -15.08
CA LYS A 608 21.71 -10.46 -13.62
C LYS A 608 23.13 -10.60 -13.06
N ARG A 609 24.11 -11.06 -13.86
CA ARG A 609 25.52 -11.23 -13.41
C ARG A 609 26.19 -9.95 -12.91
N ARG A 610 25.70 -8.77 -13.30
CA ARG A 610 26.26 -7.50 -12.81
C ARG A 610 25.85 -7.20 -11.37
N SER A 611 24.72 -7.71 -10.92
CA SER A 611 24.13 -7.34 -9.63
C SER A 611 23.87 -8.52 -8.70
N PHE A 612 24.05 -9.76 -9.15
CA PHE A 612 23.91 -10.98 -8.35
C PHE A 612 25.23 -11.75 -8.28
N HIS A 613 25.83 -11.82 -7.09
CA HIS A 613 27.17 -12.39 -6.89
C HIS A 613 27.16 -13.44 -5.78
N LEU A 614 27.80 -14.59 -6.01
CA LEU A 614 28.03 -15.59 -4.98
C LEU A 614 29.11 -15.11 -4.00
N LEU A 615 28.83 -15.20 -2.71
CA LEU A 615 29.76 -14.82 -1.65
C LEU A 615 30.63 -16.00 -1.20
N LYS A 616 31.90 -15.69 -0.93
CA LYS A 616 32.80 -16.64 -0.29
C LYS A 616 32.49 -16.70 1.21
N LYS A 617 32.27 -17.92 1.70
CA LYS A 617 32.09 -18.22 3.12
C LYS A 617 33.40 -17.94 3.89
N ASN A 618 33.38 -16.96 4.80
CA ASN A 618 34.54 -16.59 5.63
C ASN A 618 34.08 -15.93 6.95
N GLU A 619 34.98 -15.84 7.93
CA GLU A 619 34.65 -15.23 9.23
C GLU A 619 34.17 -13.78 9.11
N LYS A 620 34.65 -13.03 8.11
CA LYS A 620 34.21 -11.64 7.89
C LYS A 620 32.71 -11.60 7.57
N LEU A 621 32.23 -12.49 6.69
CA LEU A 621 30.82 -12.61 6.36
C LEU A 621 30.00 -12.96 7.61
N LEU A 622 30.47 -13.90 8.44
CA LEU A 622 29.78 -14.27 9.68
C LEU A 622 29.61 -13.08 10.63
N ARG A 623 30.65 -12.26 10.80
CA ARG A 623 30.61 -11.04 11.62
C ARG A 623 29.60 -10.02 11.08
N GLU A 624 29.56 -9.81 9.76
CA GLU A 624 28.60 -8.90 9.14
C GLU A 624 27.16 -9.40 9.23
N LEU A 625 26.92 -10.70 9.08
CA LEU A 625 25.59 -11.29 9.28
C LEU A 625 25.09 -11.05 10.71
N ARG A 626 25.94 -11.30 11.72
CA ARG A 626 25.62 -11.01 13.14
C ARG A 626 25.39 -9.52 13.40
N ASN A 627 26.17 -8.65 12.78
CA ASN A 627 26.01 -7.19 12.89
C ASN A 627 24.66 -6.74 12.33
N LEU A 628 24.27 -7.23 11.14
CA LEU A 628 22.96 -6.93 10.56
C LEU A 628 21.81 -7.47 11.41
N ASP A 629 21.93 -8.70 11.92
CA ASP A 629 20.91 -9.30 12.78
C ASP A 629 20.78 -8.58 14.13
N SER A 630 21.84 -7.94 14.62
CA SER A 630 21.82 -7.14 15.87
C SER A 630 21.17 -5.76 15.73
N ARG A 631 21.04 -5.24 14.51
CA ARG A 631 20.49 -3.90 14.21
C ARG A 631 18.96 -3.92 14.08
N GLN A 632 18.26 -4.73 14.87
CA GLN A 632 16.80 -4.72 14.88
C GLN A 632 16.33 -3.32 15.35
N TRP A 633 15.72 -2.56 14.45
CA TRP A 633 15.12 -1.26 14.72
C TRP A 633 13.67 -1.43 15.17
#